data_AF-C2BFG9-F1
#
_entry.id   AF-C2BFG9-F1
#
_cell.length_a   1.000
_cell.length_b   1.000
_cell.length_c   1.000
_cell.angle_alpha   90.00
_cell.angle_beta   90.00
_cell.angle_gamma   90.00
#
_symmetry.space_group_name_H-M   'P 1'
#
loop_
_entity.id
_entity.type
_entity.pdbx_description
1 polymer ?
#
loop_
_entity_poly.entity_id
_entity_poly.type
_entity_poly.pdbx_seq_one_letter_code
_entity_poly.pdbx_strand_id
1 'polypeptide(L)'
;MKKIIKIIALILILTACSSQGKVKNPATQEYKAGTGNIQGNVDVEKYLEIDQRFDIGADKNGMAVFKDPHKAYQALTEKYSDGIKLIQKEFDLEDLSETSYEDYKTYGWQVETGTPEEKNQAKFVTGFFDIYENSFE
;
A
#
# COMPACT_ATOMS: atom_id res chain seq x y z
N MET A 1 12.07 -1.16 -54.96
CA MET A 1 11.04 -0.35 -54.27
C MET A 1 10.79 -0.96 -52.89
N LYS A 2 11.24 -0.30 -51.83
CA LYS A 2 11.11 -0.75 -50.43
C LYS A 2 9.66 -0.58 -49.98
N LYS A 3 8.96 -1.67 -49.66
CA LYS A 3 7.69 -1.61 -48.92
C LYS A 3 7.99 -1.84 -47.44
N ILE A 4 8.10 -0.74 -46.70
CA ILE A 4 8.27 -0.72 -45.24
C ILE A 4 6.93 -1.13 -44.64
N ILE A 5 6.86 -2.34 -44.09
CA ILE A 5 5.72 -2.79 -43.29
C ILE A 5 5.83 -2.08 -41.94
N LYS A 6 5.01 -1.03 -41.75
CA LYS A 6 4.86 -0.37 -40.45
C LYS A 6 4.04 -1.30 -39.55
N ILE A 7 4.71 -2.02 -38.67
CA ILE A 7 4.05 -2.73 -37.56
C ILE A 7 3.59 -1.64 -36.59
N ILE A 8 2.28 -1.39 -36.58
CA ILE A 8 1.63 -0.51 -35.62
C ILE A 8 1.53 -1.30 -34.31
N ALA A 9 2.41 -0.99 -33.36
CA ALA A 9 2.27 -1.45 -31.98
C ALA A 9 1.07 -0.71 -31.36
N LEU A 10 -0.06 -1.39 -31.24
CA LEU A 10 -1.23 -0.90 -30.53
C LEU A 10 -0.94 -0.98 -29.02
N ILE A 11 -0.36 0.08 -28.47
CA ILE A 11 -0.20 0.24 -27.03
C ILE A 11 -1.58 0.59 -26.48
N LEU A 12 -2.30 -0.42 -26.00
CA LEU A 12 -3.49 -0.25 -25.17
C LEU A 12 -3.04 0.31 -23.82
N ILE A 13 -3.00 1.64 -23.71
CA ILE A 13 -2.91 2.30 -22.41
C ILE A 13 -4.30 2.17 -21.78
N LEU A 14 -4.53 1.04 -21.10
CA LEU A 14 -5.62 0.93 -20.15
C LEU A 14 -5.26 1.86 -18.97
N THR A 15 -5.59 3.15 -19.11
CA THR A 15 -5.82 3.98 -17.93
C THR A 15 -7.02 3.38 -17.22
N ALA A 16 -6.76 2.42 -16.32
CA ALA A 16 -7.73 2.05 -15.30
C ALA A 16 -8.04 3.37 -14.56
N CYS A 17 -9.26 3.88 -14.73
CA CYS A 17 -9.82 4.80 -13.74
C CYS A 17 -9.96 3.96 -12.46
N SER A 18 -8.87 3.86 -11.69
CA SER A 18 -8.95 3.37 -10.33
C SER A 18 -9.89 4.34 -9.60
N SER A 19 -10.98 3.82 -9.06
CA SER A 19 -11.84 4.56 -8.13
C SER A 19 -11.06 4.73 -6.82
N GLN A 20 -10.09 5.63 -6.84
CA GLN A 20 -9.28 5.94 -5.66
C GLN A 20 -10.21 6.44 -4.56
N GLY A 21 -10.04 5.92 -3.34
CA GLY A 21 -10.82 6.37 -2.20
C GLY A 21 -10.60 7.86 -1.95
N LYS A 22 -11.62 8.61 -1.55
CA LYS A 22 -11.40 10.00 -1.15
C LYS A 22 -10.71 10.02 0.21
N VAL A 23 -9.51 10.60 0.30
CA VAL A 23 -8.82 10.84 1.59
C VAL A 23 -9.72 11.70 2.49
N LYS A 24 -10.12 11.14 3.64
CA LYS A 24 -10.96 11.81 4.64
C LYS A 24 -10.12 12.48 5.72
N ASN A 25 -9.03 11.82 6.14
CA ASN A 25 -8.14 12.28 7.21
C ASN A 25 -6.73 12.49 6.64
N PRO A 26 -6.44 13.64 6.02
CA PRO A 26 -5.11 13.91 5.50
C PRO A 26 -4.10 14.13 6.63
N ALA A 27 -2.81 13.95 6.32
CA ALA A 27 -1.73 14.36 7.22
C ALA A 27 -1.79 15.89 7.42
N THR A 28 -1.88 16.33 8.68
CA THR A 28 -1.91 17.75 9.06
C THR A 28 -0.75 18.16 9.96
N GLN A 29 0.03 17.18 10.44
CA GLN A 29 1.20 17.40 11.30
C GLN A 29 2.24 16.30 11.11
N GLU A 30 3.47 16.54 11.57
CA GLU A 30 4.51 15.51 11.59
C GLU A 30 4.19 14.42 12.63
N TYR A 31 4.48 13.17 12.30
CA TYR A 31 4.32 12.06 13.23
C TYR A 31 5.57 11.93 14.12
N LYS A 32 5.40 12.12 15.43
CA LYS A 32 6.44 11.92 16.44
C LYS A 32 5.86 11.23 17.66
N ALA A 33 6.11 9.92 17.78
CA ALA A 33 5.56 9.09 18.85
C ALA A 33 5.83 9.69 20.24
N GLY A 34 4.84 9.64 21.12
CA GLY A 34 4.92 10.15 22.50
C GLY A 34 4.90 11.68 22.63
N THR A 35 4.59 12.42 21.57
CA THR A 35 4.50 13.89 21.61
C THR A 35 3.09 14.40 21.34
N GLY A 36 2.67 15.46 22.05
CA GLY A 36 1.38 16.11 21.81
C GLY A 36 0.19 15.15 21.90
N ASN A 37 -0.63 15.14 20.85
CA ASN A 37 -1.78 14.23 20.69
C ASN A 37 -1.46 12.97 19.87
N ILE A 38 -0.19 12.73 19.51
CA ILE A 38 0.20 11.60 18.66
C ILE A 38 -0.16 10.26 19.33
N GLN A 39 -0.79 9.39 18.56
CA GLN A 39 -1.23 8.08 19.00
C GLN A 39 -0.36 6.97 18.42
N GLY A 40 -0.18 5.90 19.20
CA GLY A 40 0.59 4.73 18.79
C GLY A 40 2.11 4.95 18.77
N ASN A 41 2.80 4.00 18.15
CA ASN A 41 4.25 3.99 18.04
C ASN A 41 4.68 3.40 16.69
N VAL A 42 4.57 4.21 15.64
CA VAL A 42 5.00 3.84 14.28
C VAL A 42 6.46 4.22 14.06
N ASP A 43 7.23 3.27 13.53
CA ASP A 43 8.63 3.45 13.13
C ASP A 43 8.70 4.10 11.74
N VAL A 44 8.61 5.43 11.70
CA VAL A 44 8.57 6.21 10.46
C VAL A 44 9.85 6.03 9.62
N GLU A 45 11.01 5.93 10.26
CA GLU A 45 12.30 5.78 9.57
C GLU A 45 12.35 4.47 8.80
N LYS A 46 11.90 3.36 9.41
CA LYS A 46 11.81 2.06 8.74
C LYS A 46 10.95 2.09 7.48
N TYR A 47 9.84 2.82 7.47
CA TYR A 47 8.99 2.95 6.28
C TYR A 47 9.69 3.77 5.18
N LEU A 48 10.34 4.88 5.54
CA LEU A 48 11.08 5.72 4.59
C LEU A 48 12.31 5.02 3.99
N GLU A 49 12.97 4.14 4.74
CA GLU A 49 14.08 3.32 4.23
C GLU A 49 13.64 2.36 3.10
N ILE A 50 12.37 1.94 3.10
CA ILE A 50 11.82 1.05 2.07
C ILE A 50 11.49 1.84 0.79
N ASP A 51 10.72 2.93 0.94
CA ASP A 51 10.34 3.80 -0.17
C ASP A 51 9.92 5.18 0.36
N GLN A 52 10.40 6.26 -0.24
CA GLN A 52 10.03 7.63 0.13
C GLN A 52 8.51 7.90 0.06
N ARG A 53 7.76 7.11 -0.72
CA ARG A 53 6.30 7.21 -0.81
C ARG A 53 5.59 6.70 0.44
N PHE A 54 6.28 6.02 1.33
CA PHE A 54 5.77 5.63 2.65
C PHE A 54 6.02 6.70 3.73
N ASP A 55 6.20 7.97 3.36
CA ASP A 55 6.28 9.07 4.32
C ASP A 55 4.98 9.14 5.16
N ILE A 56 5.14 9.20 6.48
CA ILE A 56 4.06 9.13 7.46
C ILE A 56 3.98 10.45 8.22
N GLY A 57 2.80 11.04 8.22
CA GLY A 57 2.41 12.14 9.08
C GLY A 57 1.38 11.68 10.11
N ALA A 58 0.77 12.64 10.78
CA ALA A 58 -0.41 12.39 11.59
C ALA A 58 -1.58 13.24 11.14
N ASP A 59 -2.79 12.70 11.28
CA ASP A 59 -4.02 13.47 11.11
C ASP A 59 -4.23 14.47 12.27
N LYS A 60 -5.33 15.22 12.21
CA LYS A 60 -5.68 16.22 13.24
C LYS A 60 -5.87 15.61 14.65
N ASN A 61 -6.14 14.31 14.74
CA ASN A 61 -6.36 13.58 15.99
C ASN A 61 -5.08 12.86 16.49
N GLY A 62 -3.99 12.95 15.72
CA GLY A 62 -2.70 12.34 16.03
C GLY A 62 -2.57 10.89 15.56
N MET A 63 -3.49 10.38 14.74
CA MET A 63 -3.40 9.04 14.13
C MET A 63 -2.38 9.04 13.00
N ALA A 64 -1.58 7.97 12.90
CA ALA A 64 -0.63 7.81 11.81
C ALA A 64 -1.37 7.66 10.48
N VAL A 65 -0.96 8.45 9.48
CA VAL A 65 -1.47 8.38 8.10
C VAL A 65 -0.31 8.56 7.14
N PHE A 66 -0.37 7.93 5.96
CA PHE A 66 0.56 8.26 4.89
C PHE A 66 0.31 9.69 4.40
N LYS A 67 1.37 10.46 4.14
CA LYS A 67 1.22 11.84 3.61
C LYS A 67 0.59 11.86 2.22
N ASP A 68 0.80 10.81 1.43
CA ASP A 68 0.13 10.55 0.16
C ASP A 68 -0.28 9.06 0.10
N PRO A 69 -1.48 8.69 0.60
CA PRO A 69 -1.89 7.29 0.71
C PRO A 69 -2.00 6.61 -0.66
N HIS A 70 -2.37 7.32 -1.72
CA HIS A 70 -2.42 6.76 -3.07
C HIS A 70 -1.04 6.37 -3.59
N LYS A 71 -0.04 7.23 -3.39
CA LYS A 71 1.35 6.88 -3.75
C LYS A 71 1.92 5.80 -2.86
N ALA A 72 1.56 5.78 -1.57
CA ALA A 72 1.94 4.71 -0.66
C ALA A 72 1.37 3.37 -1.15
N TYR A 73 0.08 3.31 -1.50
CA TYR A 73 -0.53 2.10 -2.06
C TYR A 73 0.18 1.64 -3.34
N GLN A 74 0.45 2.57 -4.27
CA GLN A 74 1.21 2.25 -5.48
C GLN A 74 2.56 1.62 -5.14
N ALA A 75 3.32 2.22 -4.22
CA ALA A 75 4.61 1.71 -3.78
C ALA A 75 4.49 0.31 -3.14
N LEU A 76 3.45 0.06 -2.33
CA LEU A 76 3.18 -1.26 -1.75
C LEU A 76 3.03 -2.30 -2.86
N THR A 77 2.16 -2.04 -3.85
CA THR A 77 1.90 -3.00 -4.93
C THR A 77 3.13 -3.28 -5.80
N GLU A 78 4.03 -2.30 -5.94
CA GLU A 78 5.30 -2.46 -6.68
C GLU A 78 6.34 -3.25 -5.88
N LYS A 79 6.50 -2.96 -4.58
CA LYS A 79 7.58 -3.47 -3.73
C LYS A 79 7.27 -4.80 -3.05
N TYR A 80 6.00 -5.04 -2.74
CA TYR A 80 5.52 -6.19 -1.95
C TYR A 80 4.62 -7.11 -2.76
N SER A 81 4.80 -7.14 -4.10
CA SER A 81 3.93 -7.87 -5.01
C SER A 81 3.91 -9.39 -4.74
N ASP A 82 5.00 -9.96 -4.21
CA ASP A 82 5.08 -11.40 -3.96
C ASP A 82 4.33 -11.77 -2.68
N GLY A 83 4.45 -10.96 -1.62
CA GLY A 83 3.63 -11.10 -0.42
C GLY A 83 2.14 -10.93 -0.70
N ILE A 84 1.76 -9.94 -1.53
CA ILE A 84 0.37 -9.73 -1.96
C ILE A 84 -0.16 -10.96 -2.70
N LYS A 85 0.58 -11.48 -3.69
CA LYS A 85 0.20 -12.69 -4.43
C LYS A 85 0.11 -13.92 -3.53
N LEU A 86 1.00 -14.05 -2.55
CA LEU A 86 0.97 -15.14 -1.59
C LEU A 86 -0.33 -15.12 -0.78
N ILE A 87 -0.68 -13.98 -0.19
CA ILE A 87 -1.93 -13.80 0.57
C ILE A 87 -3.13 -14.14 -0.32
N GLN A 88 -3.16 -13.55 -1.53
CA GLN A 88 -4.24 -13.74 -2.48
C GLN A 88 -4.47 -15.23 -2.79
N LYS A 89 -3.39 -15.95 -3.10
CA LYS A 89 -3.45 -17.36 -3.46
C LYS A 89 -3.81 -18.26 -2.29
N GLU A 90 -3.25 -18.00 -1.11
CA GLU A 90 -3.45 -18.85 0.06
C GLU A 90 -4.88 -18.79 0.59
N PHE A 91 -5.52 -17.62 0.50
CA PHE A 91 -6.86 -17.39 1.03
C PHE A 91 -7.94 -17.22 -0.05
N ASP A 92 -7.61 -17.45 -1.32
CA ASP A 92 -8.54 -17.35 -2.47
C ASP A 92 -9.25 -15.98 -2.55
N LEU A 93 -8.46 -14.90 -2.47
CA LEU A 93 -8.98 -13.53 -2.43
C LEU A 93 -9.12 -12.90 -3.82
N GLU A 94 -10.07 -11.96 -3.93
CA GLU A 94 -10.15 -11.02 -5.04
C GLU A 94 -8.90 -10.13 -5.14
N ASP A 95 -8.69 -9.51 -6.31
CA ASP A 95 -7.56 -8.62 -6.53
C ASP A 95 -7.55 -7.44 -5.53
N LEU A 96 -6.38 -7.20 -4.94
CA LEU A 96 -6.15 -6.06 -4.06
C LEU A 96 -6.48 -4.74 -4.78
N SER A 97 -7.23 -3.88 -4.10
CA SER A 97 -7.52 -2.52 -4.55
C SER A 97 -7.50 -1.52 -3.40
N GLU A 98 -7.41 -0.23 -3.73
CA GLU A 98 -7.42 0.87 -2.75
C GLU A 98 -8.70 0.92 -1.89
N THR A 99 -9.78 0.25 -2.31
CA THR A 99 -11.08 0.22 -1.61
C THR A 99 -11.49 -1.16 -1.12
N SER A 100 -10.69 -2.20 -1.41
CA SER A 100 -10.96 -3.59 -1.03
C SER A 100 -9.66 -4.25 -0.59
N TYR A 101 -9.16 -3.83 0.57
CA TYR A 101 -7.89 -4.29 1.14
C TYR A 101 -8.04 -4.99 2.51
N GLU A 102 -9.25 -4.99 3.10
CA GLU A 102 -9.48 -5.48 4.47
C GLU A 102 -9.09 -6.94 4.68
N ASP A 103 -9.30 -7.79 3.68
CA ASP A 103 -8.89 -9.20 3.75
C ASP A 103 -7.35 -9.33 3.73
N TYR A 104 -6.66 -8.49 2.97
CA TYR A 104 -5.20 -8.46 2.94
C TYR A 104 -4.60 -7.96 4.26
N LYS A 105 -5.24 -6.96 4.86
CA LYS A 105 -4.93 -6.53 6.23
C LYS A 105 -5.08 -7.69 7.21
N THR A 106 -6.24 -8.36 7.19
CA THR A 106 -6.62 -9.43 8.12
C THR A 106 -5.76 -10.69 7.99
N TYR A 107 -5.45 -11.13 6.77
CA TYR A 107 -4.84 -12.43 6.53
C TYR A 107 -3.32 -12.39 6.33
N GLY A 108 -2.72 -11.24 6.03
CA GLY A 108 -1.29 -11.13 5.73
C GLY A 108 -0.34 -11.69 6.81
N TRP A 109 -0.72 -11.57 8.08
CA TRP A 109 0.07 -12.14 9.19
C TRP A 109 -0.17 -13.64 9.44
N GLN A 110 -1.19 -14.23 8.80
CA GLN A 110 -1.63 -15.61 8.98
C GLN A 110 -1.05 -16.58 7.94
N VAL A 111 -0.31 -16.08 6.94
CA VAL A 111 0.23 -16.95 5.86
C VAL A 111 1.15 -18.04 6.40
N GLU A 112 0.86 -19.29 6.02
CA GLU A 112 1.61 -20.48 6.38
C GLU A 112 2.43 -21.04 5.21
N THR A 113 2.12 -20.67 3.97
CA THR A 113 2.85 -21.10 2.77
C THR A 113 3.89 -20.08 2.31
N GLY A 114 4.65 -20.41 1.27
CA GLY A 114 5.69 -19.53 0.71
C GLY A 114 7.02 -19.51 1.46
N THR A 115 7.97 -18.74 0.93
CA THR A 115 9.31 -18.55 1.49
C THR A 115 9.30 -17.63 2.73
N PRO A 116 10.36 -17.63 3.55
CA PRO A 116 10.49 -16.67 4.64
C PRO A 116 10.37 -15.21 4.17
N GLU A 117 10.90 -14.88 3.00
CA GLU A 117 10.82 -13.55 2.40
C GLU A 117 9.39 -13.17 2.02
N GLU A 118 8.66 -14.06 1.35
CA GLU A 118 7.25 -13.83 0.99
C GLU A 118 6.36 -13.67 2.23
N LYS A 119 6.59 -14.49 3.26
CA LYS A 119 5.89 -14.36 4.56
C LYS A 119 6.18 -13.04 5.25
N ASN A 120 7.42 -12.56 5.19
CA ASN A 120 7.77 -11.25 5.74
C ASN A 120 7.12 -10.11 4.94
N GLN A 121 7.03 -10.24 3.61
CA GLN A 121 6.27 -9.29 2.80
C GLN A 121 4.79 -9.29 3.17
N ALA A 122 4.17 -10.46 3.33
CA ALA A 122 2.76 -10.59 3.71
C ALA A 122 2.45 -9.93 5.08
N LYS A 123 3.33 -10.12 6.07
CA LYS A 123 3.25 -9.43 7.37
C LYS A 123 3.37 -7.91 7.24
N PHE A 124 4.23 -7.44 6.34
CA PHE A 124 4.36 -6.01 6.07
C PHE A 124 3.08 -5.45 5.43
N VAL A 125 2.45 -6.18 4.51
CA VAL A 125 1.16 -5.79 3.91
C VAL A 125 0.08 -5.58 4.98
N THR A 126 -0.02 -6.46 5.98
CA THR A 126 -0.91 -6.25 7.14
C THR A 126 -0.62 -4.92 7.85
N GLY A 127 0.64 -4.71 8.28
CA GLY A 127 1.02 -3.50 9.02
C GLY A 127 0.92 -2.21 8.20
N PHE A 128 1.07 -2.29 6.88
CA PHE A 128 0.82 -1.17 5.98
C PHE A 128 -0.65 -0.75 6.03
N PHE A 129 -1.58 -1.71 5.98
CA PHE A 129 -3.01 -1.40 5.96
C PHE A 129 -3.54 -0.88 7.29
N ASP A 130 -2.92 -1.21 8.42
CA ASP A 130 -3.19 -0.59 9.73
C ASP A 130 -2.95 0.94 9.74
N ILE A 131 -2.04 1.43 8.89
CA ILE A 131 -1.78 2.89 8.73
C ILE A 131 -2.63 3.46 7.60
N TYR A 132 -2.76 2.73 6.49
CA TYR A 132 -3.46 3.18 5.29
C TYR A 132 -4.93 3.52 5.58
N GLU A 133 -5.63 2.67 6.33
CA GLU A 133 -7.05 2.82 6.63
C GLU A 133 -7.37 4.14 7.35
N ASN A 134 -6.47 4.61 8.22
CA ASN A 134 -6.66 5.85 8.98
C ASN A 134 -6.89 7.06 8.07
N SER A 135 -6.41 7.00 6.82
CA SER A 135 -6.60 8.06 5.82
C SER A 135 -8.03 8.13 5.28
N PHE A 136 -8.81 7.06 5.39
CA PHE A 136 -10.10 6.89 4.73
C PHE A 136 -11.28 6.62 5.66
N GLU A 137 -11.06 6.16 6.89
CA GLU A 137 -12.15 5.88 7.83
C GLU A 137 -12.82 7.14 8.39
#